data_AF-A0A953WLY2-F1
#
_entry.id   AF-A0A953WLY2-F1
#
_cell.length_a   1.000
_cell.length_b   1.000
_cell.length_c   1.000
_cell.angle_alpha   90.00
_cell.angle_beta   90.00
_cell.angle_gamma   90.00
#
_symmetry.space_group_name_H-M   'P 1'
#
loop_
_entity.id
_entity.type
_entity.pdbx_description
1 polymer ?
#
loop_
_entity_poly.entity_id
_entity_poly.type
_entity_poly.pdbx_seq_one_letter_code
_entity_poly.pdbx_strand_id
1 'polypeptide(L)'
;MNKPILSGMLGAAILVLGACAKEKEPEPNPGAQEQGAFQPDEMHRKLAEPPLAMPVEMPEPNARRGRIIFVTRACVICHEVNGVGGKAAPSLGARPSQATVNPLEFSARMWRGATAMTALQSVELGYVIDLDAQDIADLAAFAASADEQALLTLESVPVELRDWFINERYWENEDWADYLARGARIPKMQDDENLPH
;
A
#
# COMPACT_ATOMS: atom_id res chain seq x y z
N MET A 1 -34.32 46.36 36.47
CA MET A 1 -34.49 45.37 35.39
C MET A 1 -34.13 44.00 35.94
N ASN A 2 -35.11 43.09 35.96
CA ASN A 2 -35.00 41.71 36.45
C ASN A 2 -34.10 40.85 35.55
N LYS A 3 -33.24 40.02 36.14
CA LYS A 3 -33.38 38.55 36.12
C LYS A 3 -32.27 37.87 36.95
N PRO A 4 -32.61 36.84 37.75
CA PRO A 4 -31.65 35.98 38.44
C PRO A 4 -31.58 34.56 37.83
N ILE A 5 -30.65 33.77 38.40
CA ILE A 5 -30.57 32.31 38.48
C ILE A 5 -29.67 31.60 37.47
N LEU A 6 -28.49 31.26 37.98
CA LEU A 6 -27.60 30.17 37.58
C LEU A 6 -28.31 28.83 37.83
N SER A 7 -28.52 28.02 36.79
CA SER A 7 -28.98 26.64 36.93
C SER A 7 -28.04 25.73 36.13
N GLY A 8 -27.31 24.88 36.85
CA GLY A 8 -26.50 23.84 36.26
C GLY A 8 -27.40 22.77 35.63
N MET A 9 -27.11 22.39 34.39
CA MET A 9 -27.64 21.17 33.80
C MET A 9 -26.51 20.19 33.60
N LEU A 10 -26.53 19.19 34.48
CA LEU A 10 -25.94 17.87 34.32
C LEU A 10 -26.50 17.27 33.01
N GLY A 11 -25.65 17.12 31.99
CA GLY A 11 -26.01 16.46 30.75
C GLY A 11 -26.21 14.97 30.99
N ALA A 12 -27.47 14.55 31.17
CA ALA A 12 -27.84 13.15 31.16
C ALA A 12 -27.67 12.59 29.75
N ALA A 13 -26.84 11.55 29.61
CA ALA A 13 -26.77 10.75 28.40
C ALA A 13 -28.13 10.06 28.20
N ILE A 14 -28.89 10.51 27.21
CA ILE A 14 -30.10 9.81 26.77
C ILE A 14 -29.64 8.64 25.90
N LEU A 15 -29.61 7.46 26.50
CA LEU A 15 -29.64 6.18 25.80
C LEU A 15 -30.95 6.12 25.00
N VAL A 16 -30.88 6.32 23.69
CA VAL A 16 -31.99 5.98 22.80
C VAL A 16 -32.02 4.46 22.69
N LEU A 17 -32.77 3.82 23.59
CA LEU A 17 -33.25 2.46 23.41
C LEU A 17 -34.20 2.47 22.21
N GLY A 18 -33.74 1.98 21.07
CA GLY A 18 -34.60 1.66 19.95
C GLY A 18 -35.59 0.58 20.39
N ALA A 19 -36.83 0.98 20.64
CA ALA A 19 -37.93 0.05 20.82
C ALA A 19 -38.20 -0.63 19.47
N CYS A 20 -37.87 -1.91 19.35
CA CYS A 20 -38.38 -2.73 18.25
C CYS A 20 -39.91 -2.75 18.39
N ALA A 21 -40.60 -2.03 17.50
CA ALA A 21 -42.03 -2.20 17.34
C ALA A 21 -42.27 -3.66 16.97
N LYS A 22 -43.00 -4.38 17.82
CA LYS A 22 -43.41 -5.76 17.58
C LYS A 22 -44.46 -5.72 16.48
N GLU A 23 -44.04 -5.87 15.23
CA GLU A 23 -44.96 -6.03 14.12
C GLU A 23 -45.86 -7.24 14.41
N LYS A 24 -47.16 -7.06 14.20
CA LYS A 24 -48.15 -8.14 14.37
C LYS A 24 -47.80 -9.24 13.38
N GLU A 25 -47.39 -10.40 13.90
CA GLU A 25 -47.10 -11.57 13.06
C GLU A 25 -48.31 -11.84 12.16
N PRO A 26 -48.11 -12.01 10.84
CA PRO A 26 -49.22 -12.31 9.94
C PRO A 26 -49.88 -13.62 10.38
N GLU A 27 -51.21 -13.64 10.44
CA GLU A 27 -52.00 -14.84 10.77
C GLU A 27 -51.53 -16.01 9.88
N PRO A 28 -51.28 -17.20 10.46
CA PRO A 28 -50.78 -18.34 9.70
C PRO A 28 -51.79 -18.70 8.61
N ASN A 29 -51.32 -18.69 7.35
CA ASN A 29 -52.15 -19.01 6.20
C ASN A 29 -52.59 -20.49 6.30
N PRO A 30 -53.91 -20.77 6.42
CA PRO A 30 -54.42 -22.14 6.58
C PRO A 30 -54.19 -23.03 5.34
N GLY A 31 -53.70 -22.46 4.23
CA GLY A 31 -53.27 -23.18 3.03
C GLY A 31 -51.75 -23.25 2.83
N ALA A 32 -50.94 -22.74 3.76
CA ALA A 32 -49.50 -22.98 3.73
C ALA A 32 -49.25 -24.44 4.10
N GLN A 33 -49.19 -25.30 3.08
CA GLN A 33 -48.62 -26.61 3.26
C GLN A 33 -47.21 -26.40 3.80
N GLU A 34 -46.87 -27.07 4.91
CA GLU A 34 -45.47 -27.24 5.32
C GLU A 34 -44.75 -27.92 4.17
N GLN A 35 -44.24 -27.12 3.23
CA GLN A 35 -43.22 -27.57 2.30
C GLN A 35 -42.07 -27.94 3.23
N GLY A 36 -41.91 -29.24 3.46
CA GLY A 36 -40.95 -29.78 4.41
C GLY A 36 -39.62 -29.07 4.23
N ALA A 37 -39.00 -28.67 5.34
CA ALA A 37 -37.82 -27.83 5.36
C ALA A 37 -36.85 -28.19 4.22
N PHE A 38 -36.47 -27.20 3.40
CA PHE A 38 -35.56 -27.39 2.27
C PHE A 38 -34.36 -28.25 2.70
N GLN A 39 -34.26 -29.45 2.13
CA GLN A 39 -33.12 -30.33 2.34
C GLN A 39 -32.14 -30.08 1.18
N PRO A 40 -31.02 -29.37 1.41
CA PRO A 40 -30.03 -29.18 0.37
C PRO A 40 -29.53 -30.54 -0.11
N ASP A 41 -29.43 -30.69 -1.43
CA ASP A 41 -28.77 -31.87 -2.00
C ASP A 41 -27.30 -31.93 -1.58
N GLU A 42 -26.67 -33.08 -1.81
CA GLU A 42 -25.28 -33.32 -1.41
C GLU A 42 -24.31 -32.28 -1.97
N MET A 43 -24.55 -31.78 -3.19
CA MET A 43 -23.71 -30.78 -3.82
C MET A 43 -23.84 -29.43 -3.09
N HIS A 44 -25.05 -28.97 -2.79
CA HIS A 44 -25.27 -27.75 -2.02
C HIS A 44 -24.66 -27.84 -0.62
N ARG A 45 -24.71 -29.01 0.01
CA ARG A 45 -24.05 -29.23 1.30
C ARG A 45 -22.53 -29.13 1.19
N LYS A 46 -21.92 -29.77 0.18
CA LYS A 46 -20.46 -29.69 -0.06
C LYS A 46 -20.00 -28.28 -0.42
N LEU A 47 -20.79 -27.52 -1.17
CA LEU A 47 -20.51 -26.12 -1.48
C LEU A 47 -20.65 -25.20 -0.26
N ALA A 48 -21.45 -25.60 0.72
CA ALA A 48 -21.63 -24.88 1.99
C ALA A 48 -20.62 -25.29 3.07
N GLU A 49 -19.78 -26.31 2.82
CA GLU A 49 -18.70 -26.65 3.74
C GLU A 49 -17.71 -25.48 3.77
N PRO A 50 -17.35 -24.96 4.98
CA PRO A 50 -16.38 -23.89 5.07
C PRO A 50 -15.06 -24.38 4.46
N PRO A 51 -14.35 -23.53 3.69
CA PRO A 51 -13.08 -23.92 3.12
C PRO A 51 -12.11 -24.34 4.24
N LEU A 52 -11.24 -25.29 3.93
CA LEU A 52 -10.15 -25.64 4.83
C LEU A 52 -9.36 -24.39 5.17
N ALA A 53 -9.18 -24.12 6.46
CA ALA A 53 -8.40 -22.99 6.92
C ALA A 53 -6.95 -23.17 6.46
N MET A 54 -6.47 -22.25 5.61
CA MET A 54 -5.08 -22.17 5.22
C MET A 54 -4.43 -20.99 5.94
N PRO A 55 -3.56 -21.22 6.94
CA PRO A 55 -2.84 -20.13 7.57
C PRO A 55 -1.88 -19.51 6.54
N VAL A 56 -1.94 -18.19 6.42
CA VAL A 56 -1.00 -17.41 5.61
C VAL A 56 0.03 -16.80 6.55
N GLU A 57 1.29 -17.10 6.32
CA GLU A 57 2.39 -16.41 6.99
C GLU A 57 2.58 -15.03 6.35
N MET A 58 2.65 -14.00 7.19
CA MET A 58 2.95 -12.64 6.76
C MET A 58 4.30 -12.24 7.34
N PRO A 59 5.25 -11.76 6.52
CA PRO A 59 6.53 -11.28 7.02
C PRO A 59 6.34 -10.09 7.98
N GLU A 60 7.16 -10.04 9.03
CA GLU A 60 7.14 -8.95 10.00
C GLU A 60 7.72 -7.66 9.38
N PRO A 61 6.91 -6.61 9.18
CA PRO A 61 7.34 -5.39 8.49
C PRO A 61 8.29 -4.53 9.33
N ASN A 62 9.32 -3.96 8.72
CA ASN A 62 10.28 -3.07 9.37
C ASN A 62 10.60 -1.83 8.53
N ALA A 63 10.13 -0.68 9.00
CA ALA A 63 10.29 0.59 8.28
C ALA A 63 11.75 1.03 8.12
N ARG A 64 12.65 0.70 9.07
CA ARG A 64 14.09 1.00 8.93
C ARG A 64 14.71 0.20 7.81
N ARG A 65 14.42 -1.12 7.73
CA ARG A 65 14.87 -1.95 6.61
C ARG A 65 14.31 -1.42 5.29
N GLY A 66 13.03 -1.03 5.27
CA GLY A 66 12.39 -0.44 4.11
C GLY A 66 13.08 0.83 3.61
N ARG A 67 13.47 1.73 4.52
CA ARG A 67 14.26 2.92 4.15
C ARG A 67 15.60 2.56 3.53
N ILE A 68 16.28 1.55 4.07
CA ILE A 68 17.56 1.07 3.52
C ILE A 68 17.32 0.52 2.11
N ILE A 69 16.35 -0.37 1.93
CA ILE A 69 15.98 -0.97 0.63
C ILE A 69 15.64 0.12 -0.39
N PHE A 70 14.86 1.14 0.00
CA PHE A 70 14.49 2.25 -0.87
C PHE A 70 15.70 2.97 -1.49
N VAL A 71 16.81 3.05 -0.75
CA VAL A 71 18.07 3.63 -1.24
C VAL A 71 18.90 2.57 -1.97
N THR A 72 19.16 1.43 -1.34
CA THR A 72 20.13 0.43 -1.85
C THR A 72 19.63 -0.34 -3.06
N ARG A 73 18.31 -0.45 -3.26
CA ARG A 73 17.70 -1.02 -4.48
C ARG A 73 17.38 0.06 -5.52
N ALA A 74 17.91 1.27 -5.37
CA ALA A 74 17.77 2.38 -6.31
C ALA A 74 16.34 2.91 -6.53
N CYS A 75 15.37 2.60 -5.65
CA CYS A 75 14.01 3.15 -5.75
C CYS A 75 14.00 4.69 -5.67
N VAL A 76 14.90 5.26 -4.86
CA VAL A 76 15.11 6.70 -4.68
C VAL A 76 15.50 7.46 -5.96
N ILE A 77 16.01 6.77 -6.98
CA ILE A 77 16.38 7.38 -8.26
C ILE A 77 15.15 7.93 -8.99
N CYS A 78 14.01 7.24 -8.91
CA CYS A 78 12.80 7.59 -9.63
C CYS A 78 11.69 8.12 -8.72
N HIS A 79 11.62 7.64 -7.47
CA HIS A 79 10.60 8.01 -6.50
C HIS A 79 11.15 8.99 -5.47
N GLU A 80 10.34 9.99 -5.10
CA GLU A 80 10.66 10.89 -3.99
C GLU A 80 9.91 10.53 -2.71
N VAL A 81 10.52 10.87 -1.57
CA VAL A 81 9.91 10.88 -0.24
C VAL A 81 10.30 12.17 0.44
N ASN A 82 9.32 12.99 0.83
CA ASN A 82 9.53 14.28 1.50
C ASN A 82 10.54 15.21 0.75
N GLY A 83 10.52 15.17 -0.58
CA GLY A 83 11.41 15.98 -1.43
C GLY A 83 12.82 15.40 -1.64
N VAL A 84 13.11 14.20 -1.15
CA VAL A 84 14.37 13.48 -1.41
C VAL A 84 14.11 12.35 -2.41
N GLY A 85 14.81 12.39 -3.55
CA GLY A 85 14.70 11.41 -4.63
C GLY A 85 14.30 12.03 -5.96
N GLY A 86 14.11 11.19 -6.97
CA GLY A 86 13.59 11.59 -8.27
C GLY A 86 12.08 11.86 -8.28
N LYS A 87 11.60 12.52 -9.32
CA LYS A 87 10.19 12.90 -9.54
C LYS A 87 9.55 12.24 -10.76
N ALA A 88 10.28 11.36 -11.45
CA ALA A 88 9.79 10.61 -12.61
C ALA A 88 8.71 9.57 -12.26
N ALA A 89 8.53 9.25 -10.98
CA ALA A 89 7.50 8.35 -10.47
C ALA A 89 6.73 8.97 -9.28
N PRO A 90 5.52 8.47 -8.95
CA PRO A 90 4.72 9.02 -7.86
C PRO A 90 5.47 9.01 -6.53
N SER A 91 5.32 10.09 -5.76
CA SER A 91 5.88 10.19 -4.41
C SER A 91 5.39 9.06 -3.51
N LEU A 92 6.30 8.51 -2.71
CA LEU A 92 6.01 7.52 -1.65
C LEU A 92 5.96 8.16 -0.27
N GLY A 93 5.94 9.49 -0.18
CA GLY A 93 5.75 10.22 1.07
C GLY A 93 4.47 9.76 1.81
N ALA A 94 4.60 9.52 3.11
CA ALA A 94 3.52 9.08 3.96
C ALA A 94 2.43 10.15 3.96
N ARG A 95 1.20 9.74 3.66
CA ARG A 95 0.06 10.63 3.84
C ARG A 95 -0.21 10.74 5.35
N PRO A 96 -0.38 11.95 5.90
CA PRO A 96 -0.68 12.12 7.32
C PRO A 96 -2.09 11.59 7.59
N SER A 97 -2.22 10.30 7.91
CA SER A 97 -3.43 9.64 8.49
C SER A 97 -3.41 8.11 8.51
N GLN A 98 -2.43 7.40 7.94
CA GLN A 98 -2.46 5.93 7.94
C GLN A 98 -1.88 5.34 9.23
N ALA A 99 -2.75 5.02 10.19
CA ALA A 99 -2.40 4.34 11.43
C ALA A 99 -1.97 2.87 11.23
N THR A 100 -2.24 2.29 10.07
CA THR A 100 -1.89 0.90 9.72
C THR A 100 -1.41 0.79 8.28
N VAL A 101 -0.51 -0.16 8.04
CA VAL A 101 0.01 -0.52 6.72
C VAL A 101 -0.57 -1.86 6.32
N ASN A 102 -1.03 -1.96 5.08
CA ASN A 102 -1.35 -3.23 4.45
C ASN A 102 -0.33 -3.50 3.32
N PRO A 103 0.66 -4.39 3.54
CA PRO A 103 1.63 -4.75 2.51
C PRO A 103 1.02 -5.28 1.21
N LEU A 104 -0.15 -5.95 1.27
CA LEU A 104 -0.85 -6.42 0.08
C LEU A 104 -1.46 -5.27 -0.71
N GLU A 105 -2.00 -4.24 -0.04
CA GLU A 105 -2.48 -3.04 -0.71
C GLU A 105 -1.31 -2.24 -1.32
N PHE A 106 -0.18 -2.19 -0.63
CA PHE A 106 1.06 -1.63 -1.18
C PHE A 106 1.49 -2.38 -2.45
N SER A 107 1.47 -3.72 -2.42
CA SER A 107 1.74 -4.57 -3.58
C SER A 107 0.77 -4.31 -4.73
N ALA A 108 -0.53 -4.20 -4.46
CA ALA A 108 -1.54 -3.91 -5.47
C ALA A 108 -1.33 -2.52 -6.13
N ARG A 109 -0.87 -1.53 -5.35
CA ARG A 109 -0.47 -0.22 -5.88
C ARG A 109 0.75 -0.32 -6.79
N MET A 110 1.78 -1.07 -6.39
CA MET A 110 2.95 -1.33 -7.23
C MET A 110 2.56 -2.05 -8.53
N TRP A 111 1.70 -3.06 -8.43
CA TRP A 111 1.23 -3.85 -9.58
C TRP A 111 0.55 -2.98 -10.65
N ARG A 112 -0.27 -2.01 -10.23
CA ARG A 112 -0.90 -1.05 -11.16
C ARG A 112 0.11 -0.17 -11.90
N GLY A 113 1.29 0.04 -11.34
CA GLY A 113 2.40 0.77 -11.97
C GLY A 113 3.43 -0.13 -12.65
N ALA A 114 3.29 -1.46 -12.61
CA ALA A 114 4.37 -2.39 -12.91
C ALA A 114 4.93 -2.22 -14.32
N THR A 115 4.10 -2.09 -15.35
CA THR A 115 4.56 -1.94 -16.74
C THR A 115 5.38 -0.67 -16.97
N ALA A 116 4.97 0.45 -16.37
CA ALA A 116 5.70 1.70 -16.46
C ALA A 116 6.99 1.66 -15.62
N MET A 117 6.94 1.01 -14.47
CA MET A 117 8.08 0.82 -13.58
C MET A 117 9.15 -0.08 -14.22
N THR A 118 8.78 -1.22 -14.79
CA THR A 118 9.74 -2.14 -15.45
C THR A 118 10.35 -1.53 -16.71
N ALA A 119 9.56 -0.77 -17.48
CA ALA A 119 10.08 -0.05 -18.65
C ALA A 119 11.13 1.00 -18.25
N LEU A 120 10.83 1.83 -17.25
CA LEU A 120 11.78 2.82 -16.72
C LEU A 120 13.02 2.14 -16.13
N GLN A 121 12.86 1.10 -15.33
CA GLN A 121 14.00 0.37 -14.76
C GLN A 121 14.90 -0.23 -15.83
N SER A 122 14.32 -0.83 -16.87
CA SER A 122 15.09 -1.40 -17.98
C SER A 122 15.90 -0.34 -18.72
N VAL A 123 15.35 0.85 -18.89
CA VAL A 123 16.02 1.94 -19.62
C VAL A 123 17.05 2.66 -18.75
N GLU A 124 16.73 2.95 -17.49
CA GLU A 124 17.55 3.80 -16.62
C GLU A 124 18.54 3.01 -15.75
N LEU A 125 18.19 1.78 -15.39
CA LEU A 125 19.04 0.90 -14.56
C LEU A 125 19.70 -0.21 -15.40
N GLY A 126 19.09 -0.58 -16.53
CA GLY A 126 19.53 -1.70 -17.36
C GLY A 126 19.04 -3.08 -16.87
N TYR A 127 18.25 -3.12 -15.80
CA TYR A 127 17.66 -4.33 -15.23
C TYR A 127 16.34 -4.00 -14.51
N VAL A 128 15.54 -5.02 -14.20
CA VAL A 128 14.33 -4.89 -13.38
C VAL A 128 14.68 -5.23 -11.94
N ILE A 129 14.27 -4.39 -10.99
CA ILE A 129 14.54 -4.60 -9.57
C ILE A 129 13.73 -5.81 -9.09
N ASP A 130 14.42 -6.84 -8.58
CA ASP A 130 13.81 -7.98 -7.91
C ASP A 130 13.57 -7.69 -6.42
N LEU A 131 12.40 -8.06 -5.93
CA LEU A 131 11.95 -7.84 -4.55
C LEU A 131 11.22 -9.08 -4.04
N ASP A 132 11.61 -9.55 -2.86
CA ASP A 132 10.91 -10.64 -2.19
C ASP A 132 9.74 -10.15 -1.31
N ALA A 133 9.05 -11.08 -0.66
CA ALA A 133 7.93 -10.76 0.22
C ALA A 133 8.33 -9.89 1.42
N GLN A 134 9.53 -10.08 1.97
CA GLN A 134 10.04 -9.31 3.11
C GLN A 134 10.42 -7.88 2.67
N ASP A 135 11.05 -7.74 1.50
CA ASP A 135 11.39 -6.46 0.90
C ASP A 135 10.12 -5.61 0.72
N ILE A 136 9.06 -6.20 0.18
CA ILE A 136 7.77 -5.53 -0.02
C ILE A 136 7.15 -5.11 1.31
N ALA A 137 7.17 -5.99 2.32
CA ALA A 137 6.62 -5.68 3.64
C ALA A 137 7.37 -4.54 4.33
N ASP A 138 8.69 -4.52 4.21
CA ASP A 138 9.55 -3.48 4.75
C ASP A 138 9.35 -2.14 4.02
N LEU A 139 9.29 -2.15 2.68
CA LEU A 139 8.98 -0.98 1.87
C LEU A 139 7.60 -0.40 2.19
N ALA A 140 6.59 -1.26 2.37
CA ALA A 140 5.26 -0.84 2.78
C ALA A 140 5.30 -0.16 4.16
N ALA A 141 6.06 -0.72 5.11
CA ALA A 141 6.25 -0.16 6.45
C ALA A 141 6.91 1.23 6.38
N PHE A 142 7.95 1.37 5.55
CA PHE A 142 8.63 2.63 5.33
C PHE A 142 7.72 3.68 4.68
N ALA A 143 6.92 3.28 3.68
CA ALA A 143 6.00 4.17 2.97
C ALA A 143 4.92 4.80 3.88
N ALA A 144 4.68 4.24 5.07
CA ALA A 144 3.75 4.80 6.05
C ALA A 144 4.40 5.31 7.34
N SER A 145 5.70 5.10 7.54
CA SER A 145 6.41 5.54 8.73
C SER A 145 6.93 6.96 8.54
N ALA A 146 6.18 7.96 8.98
CA ALA A 146 6.63 9.35 8.94
C ALA A 146 7.97 9.54 9.67
N ASP A 147 8.19 8.83 10.79
CA ASP A 147 9.42 8.88 11.56
C ASP A 147 10.63 8.37 10.77
N GLU A 148 10.53 7.21 10.11
CA GLU A 148 11.63 6.72 9.28
C GLU A 148 11.78 7.56 8.00
N GLN A 149 10.69 8.06 7.41
CA GLN A 149 10.78 8.97 6.26
C GLN A 149 11.46 10.30 6.60
N ALA A 150 11.32 10.81 7.82
CA ALA A 150 12.04 12.01 8.28
C ALA A 150 13.55 11.78 8.38
N LEU A 151 14.00 10.52 8.49
CA LEU A 151 15.42 10.15 8.49
C LEU A 151 16.00 10.01 7.07
N LEU A 152 15.17 10.01 6.03
CA LEU A 152 15.64 10.08 4.66
C LEU A 152 15.92 11.54 4.30
N THR A 153 17.19 11.95 4.41
CA THR A 153 17.67 13.26 3.96
C THR A 153 18.51 13.12 2.69
N LEU A 154 18.78 14.23 2.00
CA LEU A 154 19.66 14.23 0.83
C LEU A 154 21.05 13.66 1.19
N GLU A 155 21.57 13.98 2.37
CA GLU A 155 22.87 13.52 2.87
C GLU A 155 22.88 12.03 3.24
N SER A 156 21.69 11.44 3.50
CA SER A 156 21.55 10.01 3.77
C SER A 156 21.65 9.15 2.50
N VAL A 157 21.59 9.78 1.31
CA VAL A 157 21.72 9.11 0.02
C VAL A 157 23.17 9.25 -0.48
N PRO A 158 23.85 8.16 -0.86
CA PRO A 158 25.18 8.20 -1.47
C PRO A 158 25.25 9.20 -2.62
N VAL A 159 26.36 9.93 -2.75
CA VAL A 159 26.56 10.93 -3.82
C VAL A 159 26.31 10.30 -5.19
N GLU A 160 26.79 9.08 -5.36
CA GLU A 160 26.68 8.29 -6.58
C GLU A 160 25.24 7.98 -6.98
N LEU A 161 24.27 8.01 -6.05
CA LEU A 161 22.85 7.85 -6.37
C LEU A 161 22.15 9.20 -6.55
N ARG A 162 22.61 10.25 -5.87
CA ARG A 162 22.04 11.61 -5.98
C ARG A 162 22.19 12.18 -7.38
N ASP A 163 23.33 11.95 -8.02
CA ASP A 163 23.61 12.42 -9.39
C ASP A 163 22.72 11.74 -10.45
N TRP A 164 21.98 10.71 -10.05
CA TRP A 164 21.09 9.93 -10.91
C TRP A 164 19.61 10.25 -10.71
N PHE A 165 19.23 11.13 -9.79
CA PHE A 165 17.82 11.45 -9.59
C PHE A 165 17.15 11.92 -10.88
N ILE A 166 16.07 11.24 -11.23
CA ILE A 166 15.32 11.50 -12.46
C ILE A 166 14.11 12.34 -12.12
N ASN A 167 14.12 13.62 -12.52
CA ASN A 167 13.05 14.56 -12.23
C ASN A 167 11.99 14.66 -13.34
N GLU A 168 12.34 14.29 -14.56
CA GLU A 168 11.47 14.31 -15.74
C GLU A 168 11.68 13.03 -16.54
N ARG A 169 10.64 12.60 -17.25
CA ARG A 169 10.69 11.38 -18.06
C ARG A 169 11.40 11.67 -19.37
N TYR A 170 12.44 10.93 -19.70
CA TYR A 170 13.27 11.17 -20.88
C TYR A 170 12.51 11.21 -22.23
N TRP A 171 11.33 10.56 -22.34
CA TRP A 171 10.49 10.64 -23.55
C TRP A 171 9.62 11.90 -23.65
N GLU A 172 9.61 12.73 -22.61
CA GLU A 172 8.98 14.05 -22.60
C GLU A 172 10.00 15.16 -22.94
N ASN A 173 11.27 14.79 -23.13
CA ASN A 173 12.39 15.69 -23.37
C ASN A 173 12.86 15.51 -24.83
N GLU A 174 13.05 16.59 -25.59
CA GLU A 174 13.51 16.54 -27.00
C GLU A 174 15.00 16.16 -27.16
N ASP A 175 15.69 15.80 -26.09
CA ASP A 175 17.16 15.71 -26.02
C ASP A 175 17.68 14.26 -25.97
N TRP A 176 17.24 13.45 -26.95
CA TRP A 176 17.62 12.05 -27.06
C TRP A 176 19.13 11.84 -27.29
N ALA A 177 19.81 12.83 -27.87
CA ALA A 177 21.25 12.78 -28.12
C ALA A 177 22.06 12.86 -26.82
N ASP A 178 21.70 13.76 -25.90
CA ASP A 178 22.37 13.89 -24.60
C ASP A 178 22.11 12.70 -23.69
N TYR A 179 20.92 12.08 -23.78
CA TYR A 179 20.61 10.82 -23.08
C TYR A 179 21.55 9.68 -23.50
N LEU A 180 21.70 9.45 -24.80
CA LEU A 180 22.62 8.44 -25.33
C LEU A 180 24.08 8.78 -25.02
N ALA A 181 24.43 10.08 -24.94
CA ALA A 181 25.76 10.53 -24.58
C ALA A 181 26.08 10.34 -23.08
N ARG A 182 25.08 10.36 -22.18
CA ARG A 182 25.27 10.00 -20.76
C ARG A 182 25.78 8.58 -20.63
N GLY A 183 25.36 7.66 -21.50
CA GLY A 183 26.05 6.41 -21.87
C GLY A 183 26.47 5.47 -20.73
N ALA A 184 26.11 5.74 -19.48
CA ALA A 184 26.61 5.07 -18.31
C ALA A 184 25.45 4.31 -17.66
N ARG A 185 25.61 2.99 -17.51
CA ARG A 185 24.95 2.27 -16.42
C ARG A 185 25.50 2.83 -15.10
N ILE A 186 24.70 2.83 -14.03
CA ILE A 186 25.14 3.26 -12.69
C ILE A 186 26.48 2.55 -12.36
N PRO A 187 27.59 3.28 -12.18
CA PRO A 187 28.89 2.66 -11.95
C PRO A 187 28.89 1.77 -10.70
N LYS A 188 29.38 0.53 -10.84
CA LYS A 188 29.54 -0.51 -9.78
C LYS A 188 28.34 -1.36 -9.36
N MET A 189 27.21 -1.37 -10.07
CA MET A 189 26.30 -2.52 -9.97
C MET A 189 26.80 -3.60 -10.91
N GLN A 190 27.52 -4.59 -10.37
CA GLN A 190 27.94 -5.76 -11.13
C GLN A 190 26.68 -6.51 -11.57
N ASP A 191 26.62 -6.84 -12.85
CA ASP A 191 25.75 -7.89 -13.37
C ASP A 191 26.10 -9.14 -12.55
N ASP A 192 25.24 -9.59 -11.64
CA ASP A 192 25.45 -10.89 -11.04
C ASP A 192 25.11 -11.92 -12.12
N GLU A 193 26.13 -12.50 -12.72
CA GLU A 193 26.02 -13.56 -13.75
C GLU A 193 25.39 -14.87 -13.19
N ASN A 194 24.68 -14.79 -12.05
CA ASN A 194 24.16 -15.90 -11.28
C ASN A 194 22.67 -15.80 -10.90
N LEU A 195 21.91 -14.85 -11.46
CA LEU A 195 20.44 -14.89 -11.36
C LEU A 195 19.87 -15.97 -12.30
N PRO A 196 19.09 -16.93 -11.81
CA PRO A 196 18.42 -17.90 -12.67
C PRO A 196 17.36 -17.19 -13.53
N HIS A 197 17.42 -17.45 -14.84
CA HIS A 197 16.41 -17.04 -15.82
C HIS A 197 15.03 -17.64 -15.55
#